data_AF-A0A369LEU0-F1
#
_entry.id   AF-A0A369LEU0-F1
#
_cell.length_a   1.000
_cell.length_b   1.000
_cell.length_c   1.000
_cell.angle_alpha   90.00
_cell.angle_beta   90.00
_cell.angle_gamma   90.00
#
_symmetry.space_group_name_H-M   'P 1'
#
loop_
_entity.id
_entity.type
_entity.pdbx_description
1 polymer ?
#
loop_
_entity_poly.entity_id
_entity_poly.type
_entity_poly.pdbx_seq_one_letter_code
_entity_poly.pdbx_strand_id
1 'polypeptide(L)'
;MDVREYARAFDQVERDYEHAVAAFGVPFEASESCPRSRRAEVAAACSCHCENGEGSLWRGWISPACLACRKGERTATFFIDLRCTRNCYFCFNPNQDHYEYFLTHKRDIVGELEAAHASGAQFDCLAVTGGEPLLHRKQVESFIRRAKELYPGVHVRLYTCGDLLDGACLAGLVEAGLDEMRFSIKPEDAPCAEAPIFNRIVMAVSALPSVVVEMPVIPGNLDAMRALLLRLDSIGVRGVNLLEFCFPLCNEGEFQSRGFKLRKRPFNYLYDYWYGGGVPVAGSESEALALLSYASESQLKLGVHYCSSDNKNTGQIYQQNKVFLEDGALEDAYPWLSFDEDDNLLKCIKAFGEEAAAVRGWAQLRRLAFNWNGDVPSVAIPLTSLKSVRGAFPKIRFVESANVFEERHGELYLRELGIRNLAAEGHS
;
A
#
# COMPACT_ATOMS: atom_id res chain seq x y z
N MET A 1 28.40 -9.75 -19.35
CA MET A 1 27.16 -9.03 -19.05
C MET A 1 27.50 -7.68 -18.44
N ASP A 2 27.08 -6.58 -19.09
CA ASP A 2 27.22 -5.23 -18.55
C ASP A 2 25.95 -4.77 -17.81
N VAL A 3 26.00 -3.61 -17.17
CA VAL A 3 24.85 -3.07 -16.40
C VAL A 3 23.62 -2.79 -17.26
N ARG A 4 23.79 -2.46 -18.55
CA ARG A 4 22.68 -2.18 -19.47
C ARG A 4 22.00 -3.48 -19.88
N GLU A 5 22.78 -4.51 -20.19
CA GLU A 5 22.29 -5.84 -20.50
C GLU A 5 21.53 -6.44 -19.31
N TYR A 6 22.04 -6.25 -18.09
CA TYR A 6 21.36 -6.70 -16.88
C TYR A 6 20.06 -5.94 -16.62
N ALA A 7 20.06 -4.60 -16.78
CA ALA A 7 18.85 -3.79 -16.66
C ALA A 7 17.75 -4.21 -17.66
N ARG A 8 18.13 -4.63 -18.88
CA ARG A 8 17.17 -5.08 -19.91
C ARG A 8 16.34 -6.28 -19.47
N ALA A 9 16.82 -7.11 -18.54
CA ALA A 9 16.04 -8.22 -18.01
C ALA A 9 14.83 -7.71 -17.22
N PHE A 10 15.02 -6.71 -16.36
CA PHE A 10 13.92 -6.04 -15.65
C PHE A 10 12.99 -5.31 -16.62
N ASP A 11 13.55 -4.60 -17.61
CA ASP A 11 12.73 -3.94 -18.65
C ASP A 11 11.89 -4.96 -19.46
N GLN A 12 12.40 -6.18 -19.66
CA GLN A 12 11.68 -7.24 -20.34
C GLN A 12 10.53 -7.77 -19.48
N VAL A 13 10.76 -8.01 -18.19
CA VAL A 13 9.71 -8.39 -17.23
C VAL A 13 8.60 -7.33 -17.20
N GLU A 14 8.96 -6.03 -17.20
CA GLU A 14 7.98 -4.95 -17.28
C GLU A 14 7.15 -4.99 -18.57
N ARG A 15 7.79 -5.21 -19.72
CA ARG A 15 7.08 -5.35 -21.01
C ARG A 15 6.16 -6.56 -21.04
N ASP A 16 6.61 -7.70 -20.52
CA ASP A 16 5.83 -8.94 -20.50
C ASP A 16 4.62 -8.79 -19.58
N TYR A 17 4.81 -8.16 -18.41
CA TYR A 17 3.73 -7.82 -17.50
C TYR A 17 2.69 -6.91 -18.17
N GLU A 18 3.11 -5.83 -18.81
CA GLU A 18 2.18 -4.93 -19.50
C GLU A 18 1.43 -5.63 -20.63
N HIS A 19 2.08 -6.50 -21.41
CA HIS A 19 1.40 -7.29 -22.43
C HIS A 19 0.37 -8.23 -21.83
N ALA A 20 0.72 -8.94 -20.75
CA ALA A 20 -0.18 -9.87 -20.08
C ALA A 20 -1.39 -9.15 -19.47
N VAL A 21 -1.19 -8.01 -18.82
CA VAL A 21 -2.29 -7.22 -18.26
C VAL A 21 -3.14 -6.57 -19.34
N ALA A 22 -2.53 -6.04 -20.42
CA ALA A 22 -3.28 -5.46 -21.53
C ALA A 22 -4.17 -6.51 -22.24
N ALA A 23 -3.84 -7.80 -22.15
CA ALA A 23 -4.66 -8.89 -22.68
C ALA A 23 -6.04 -9.01 -22.00
N PHE A 24 -6.22 -8.46 -20.80
CA PHE A 24 -7.55 -8.30 -20.20
C PHE A 24 -8.43 -7.25 -20.91
N GLY A 25 -7.86 -6.48 -21.86
CA GLY A 25 -8.61 -5.55 -22.70
C GLY A 25 -8.60 -4.09 -22.23
N VAL A 26 -7.92 -3.76 -21.12
CA VAL A 26 -7.73 -2.37 -20.68
C VAL A 26 -6.31 -1.93 -21.04
N PRO A 27 -6.11 -0.95 -21.93
CA PRO A 27 -4.78 -0.56 -22.39
C PRO A 27 -4.04 0.28 -21.34
N PHE A 28 -2.71 0.21 -21.35
CA PHE A 28 -1.87 1.17 -20.63
C PHE A 28 -1.86 2.54 -21.33
N GLU A 29 -1.62 3.60 -20.58
CA GLU A 29 -1.25 4.89 -21.15
C GLU A 29 0.09 4.81 -21.88
N ALA A 30 0.30 5.68 -22.89
CA ALA A 30 1.50 5.65 -23.71
C ALA A 30 2.77 6.06 -22.94
N SER A 31 2.62 6.97 -21.97
CA SER A 31 3.67 7.47 -21.09
C SER A 31 3.09 7.76 -19.72
N GLU A 32 3.88 7.62 -18.66
CA GLU A 32 3.46 7.88 -17.29
C GLU A 32 2.97 9.32 -17.13
N SER A 33 1.66 9.52 -16.94
CA SER A 33 1.03 10.85 -16.88
C SER A 33 1.30 11.58 -15.57
N CYS A 34 1.53 10.84 -14.49
CA CYS A 34 1.87 11.38 -13.18
C CYS A 34 3.07 10.59 -12.62
N PRO A 35 4.30 11.12 -12.72
CA PRO A 35 5.45 10.45 -12.11
C PRO A 35 5.43 10.60 -10.59
N ARG A 36 5.99 9.61 -9.89
CA ARG A 36 6.04 9.58 -8.41
C ARG A 36 6.68 10.83 -7.79
N SER A 37 7.63 11.48 -8.46
CA SER A 37 8.25 12.73 -8.00
C SER A 37 7.24 13.86 -7.75
N ARG A 38 6.08 13.84 -8.42
CA ARG A 38 4.98 14.78 -8.19
C ARG A 38 4.42 14.70 -6.77
N ARG A 39 4.54 13.54 -6.11
CA ARG A 39 4.10 13.34 -4.74
C ARG A 39 4.88 14.25 -3.80
N ALA A 40 6.22 14.23 -3.86
CA ALA A 40 7.07 15.11 -3.07
C ALA A 40 6.82 16.60 -3.37
N GLU A 41 6.67 16.97 -4.64
CA GLU A 41 6.35 18.35 -5.04
C GLU A 41 5.04 18.85 -4.39
N VAL A 42 3.98 18.04 -4.47
CA VAL A 42 2.66 18.40 -3.91
C VAL A 42 2.70 18.39 -2.39
N ALA A 43 3.37 17.43 -1.77
CA ALA A 43 3.50 17.38 -0.33
C ALA A 43 4.21 18.63 0.22
N ALA A 44 5.30 19.06 -0.42
CA ALA A 44 5.98 20.29 -0.08
C ALA A 44 5.09 21.53 -0.27
N ALA A 45 4.40 21.64 -1.41
CA ALA A 45 3.52 22.77 -1.70
C ALA A 45 2.31 22.85 -0.75
N CYS A 46 1.77 21.71 -0.32
CA CYS A 46 0.57 21.62 0.51
C CYS A 46 0.86 21.51 2.01
N SER A 47 2.14 21.47 2.40
CA SER A 47 2.58 21.15 3.77
C SER A 47 1.98 19.83 4.28
N CYS A 48 1.93 18.82 3.40
CA CYS A 48 1.54 17.46 3.76
C CYS A 48 2.73 16.72 4.37
N HIS A 49 2.43 15.75 5.23
CA HIS A 49 3.35 14.67 5.53
C HIS A 49 3.56 13.83 4.26
N CYS A 50 4.80 13.48 3.97
CA CYS A 50 5.19 12.59 2.88
C CYS A 50 6.04 11.48 3.48
N GLU A 51 5.48 10.29 3.59
CA GLU A 51 6.04 9.19 4.38
C GLU A 51 6.01 7.88 3.57
N ASN A 52 6.79 6.89 4.03
CA ASN A 52 6.79 5.54 3.48
C ASN A 52 7.15 5.52 1.98
N GLY A 53 8.32 6.07 1.64
CA GLY A 53 8.84 6.09 0.27
C GLY A 53 7.99 6.94 -0.66
N GLU A 54 7.48 8.06 -0.15
CA GLU A 54 6.52 8.95 -0.83
C GLU A 54 5.21 8.24 -1.21
N GLY A 55 4.92 7.06 -0.66
CA GLY A 55 3.69 6.32 -0.96
C GLY A 55 2.47 6.81 -0.18
N SER A 56 2.68 7.45 0.98
CA SER A 56 1.63 7.92 1.89
C SER A 56 1.74 9.42 2.09
N LEU A 57 0.76 10.15 1.56
CA LEU A 57 0.70 11.61 1.69
C LEU A 57 -0.52 11.97 2.52
N TRP A 58 -0.35 12.75 3.58
CA TRP A 58 -1.51 13.12 4.40
C TRP A 58 -1.41 14.52 5.03
N ARG A 59 -2.58 15.11 5.29
CA ARG A 59 -2.74 16.42 5.93
C ARG A 59 -3.76 16.35 7.06
N GLY A 60 -3.48 17.06 8.15
CA GLY A 60 -4.39 17.21 9.28
C GLY A 60 -4.38 16.00 10.20
N TRP A 61 -5.03 14.91 9.79
CA TRP A 61 -5.14 13.69 10.59
C TRP A 61 -5.02 12.43 9.73
N ILE A 62 -4.38 11.42 10.29
CA ILE A 62 -4.29 10.06 9.74
C ILE A 62 -4.70 9.05 10.82
N SER A 63 -5.38 7.98 10.41
CA SER A 63 -5.79 6.90 11.32
C SER A 63 -4.56 6.15 11.87
N PRO A 64 -4.52 5.81 13.17
CA PRO A 64 -3.47 4.95 13.74
C PRO A 64 -3.34 3.62 12.99
N ALA A 65 -4.45 3.06 12.52
CA ALA A 65 -4.44 1.83 11.73
C ALA A 65 -3.80 2.02 10.34
N CYS A 66 -3.86 3.22 9.75
CA CYS A 66 -3.14 3.51 8.50
C CYS A 66 -1.63 3.58 8.72
N LEU A 67 -1.17 4.07 9.89
CA LEU A 67 0.25 4.05 10.26
C LEU A 67 0.73 2.61 10.50
N ALA A 68 -0.03 1.82 11.26
CA ALA A 68 0.30 0.42 11.56
C ALA A 68 0.37 -0.47 10.29
N CYS A 69 -0.50 -0.21 9.31
CA CYS A 69 -0.56 -0.96 8.05
C CYS A 69 0.75 -0.95 7.25
N ARG A 70 1.60 0.08 7.42
CA ARG A 70 2.85 0.24 6.65
C ARG A 70 3.86 -0.85 6.92
N LYS A 71 3.84 -1.42 8.13
CA LYS A 71 4.71 -2.53 8.55
C LYS A 71 3.93 -3.84 8.68
N GLY A 72 2.63 -3.80 8.93
CA GLY A 72 1.83 -5.01 9.21
C GLY A 72 2.11 -5.61 10.59
N GLU A 73 2.92 -4.96 11.42
CA GLU A 73 3.22 -5.39 12.79
C GLU A 73 2.04 -5.15 13.72
N ARG A 74 1.76 -6.15 14.56
CA ARG A 74 0.71 -6.09 15.59
C ARG A 74 -0.64 -5.59 15.05
N THR A 75 -0.94 -5.90 13.78
CA THR A 75 -2.23 -5.59 13.15
C THR A 75 -2.77 -6.82 12.43
N ALA A 76 -4.09 -7.01 12.48
CA ALA A 76 -4.76 -8.05 11.71
C ALA A 76 -6.12 -7.57 11.20
N THR A 77 -6.55 -8.16 10.08
CA THR A 77 -7.82 -7.88 9.43
C THR A 77 -8.56 -9.19 9.21
N PHE A 78 -9.82 -9.23 9.63
CA PHE A 78 -10.68 -10.40 9.59
C PHE A 78 -11.86 -10.15 8.66
N PHE A 79 -12.39 -11.21 8.06
CA PHE A 79 -13.67 -11.18 7.37
C PHE A 79 -14.50 -12.39 7.77
N ILE A 80 -15.82 -12.23 7.77
CA ILE A 80 -16.75 -13.33 8.12
C ILE A 80 -17.06 -14.13 6.87
N ASP A 81 -17.47 -13.44 5.81
CA ASP A 81 -17.65 -14.00 4.48
C ASP A 81 -17.48 -12.86 3.45
N LEU A 82 -17.62 -13.19 2.17
CA LEU A 82 -17.36 -12.24 1.08
C LEU A 82 -18.64 -11.80 0.37
N ARG A 83 -19.82 -11.99 0.99
CA ARG A 83 -21.09 -11.50 0.43
C ARG A 83 -21.24 -10.01 0.68
N CYS A 84 -21.75 -9.28 -0.30
CA CYS A 84 -21.98 -7.84 -0.20
C CYS A 84 -23.39 -7.47 -0.71
N THR A 85 -23.95 -6.37 -0.20
CA THR A 85 -25.19 -5.77 -0.73
C THR A 85 -24.96 -5.00 -2.02
N ARG A 86 -23.69 -4.80 -2.41
CA ARG A 86 -23.28 -4.06 -3.60
C ARG A 86 -22.49 -4.94 -4.56
N ASN A 87 -22.52 -4.57 -5.84
CA ASN A 87 -21.77 -5.22 -6.92
C ASN A 87 -20.97 -4.16 -7.70
N CYS A 88 -19.99 -3.53 -7.05
CA CYS A 88 -19.21 -2.45 -7.65
C CYS A 88 -18.31 -3.02 -8.77
N TYR A 89 -18.30 -2.41 -9.95
CA TYR A 89 -17.51 -2.88 -11.10
C TYR A 89 -15.99 -2.92 -10.83
N PHE A 90 -15.51 -2.14 -9.87
CA PHE A 90 -14.11 -2.02 -9.47
C PHE A 90 -13.77 -2.78 -8.17
N CYS A 91 -14.64 -3.67 -7.70
CA CYS A 91 -14.44 -4.34 -6.42
C CYS A 91 -13.24 -5.31 -6.45
N PHE A 92 -12.37 -5.27 -5.44
CA PHE A 92 -11.29 -6.26 -5.25
C PHE A 92 -11.70 -7.49 -4.46
N ASN A 93 -12.94 -7.53 -3.94
CA ASN A 93 -13.45 -8.67 -3.17
C ASN A 93 -13.39 -10.01 -3.96
N PRO A 94 -13.63 -10.04 -5.29
CA PRO A 94 -13.44 -11.26 -6.09
C PRO A 94 -11.99 -11.76 -6.18
N ASN A 95 -11.00 -10.92 -5.88
CA ASN A 95 -9.58 -11.29 -5.92
C ASN A 95 -9.11 -11.95 -4.62
N GLN A 96 -9.97 -12.05 -3.61
CA GLN A 96 -9.63 -12.73 -2.36
C GLN A 96 -9.48 -14.24 -2.58
N ASP A 97 -8.52 -14.85 -1.88
CA ASP A 97 -8.32 -16.29 -1.92
C ASP A 97 -9.61 -17.03 -1.54
N HIS A 98 -9.94 -18.05 -2.32
CA HIS A 98 -11.14 -18.86 -2.15
C HIS A 98 -12.44 -18.05 -2.17
N TYR A 99 -12.52 -16.98 -2.97
CA TYR A 99 -13.70 -16.11 -3.07
C TYR A 99 -15.03 -16.88 -3.17
N GLU A 100 -15.14 -17.80 -4.14
CA GLU A 100 -16.37 -18.57 -4.38
C GLU A 100 -16.81 -19.40 -3.17
N TYR A 101 -15.85 -19.96 -2.41
CA TYR A 101 -16.13 -20.73 -1.21
C TYR A 101 -16.76 -19.84 -0.12
N PHE A 102 -16.18 -18.66 0.10
CA PHE A 102 -16.66 -17.69 1.09
C PHE A 102 -17.89 -16.88 0.64
N LEU A 103 -18.50 -17.18 -0.51
CA LEU A 103 -19.85 -16.72 -0.82
C LEU A 103 -20.92 -17.54 -0.09
N THR A 104 -20.58 -18.76 0.34
CA THR A 104 -21.52 -19.70 0.99
C THR A 104 -21.09 -20.12 2.38
N HIS A 105 -19.81 -19.96 2.73
CA HIS A 105 -19.24 -20.33 4.02
C HIS A 105 -18.86 -19.11 4.86
N LYS A 106 -18.96 -19.26 6.18
CA LYS A 106 -18.59 -18.23 7.16
C LYS A 106 -17.36 -18.67 7.95
N ARG A 107 -16.48 -17.73 8.23
CA ARG A 107 -15.36 -17.86 9.17
C ARG A 107 -15.83 -17.59 10.59
N ASP A 108 -15.20 -18.27 11.54
CA ASP A 108 -15.33 -17.97 12.97
C ASP A 108 -14.23 -17.00 13.40
N ILE A 109 -14.42 -15.72 13.08
CA ILE A 109 -13.42 -14.69 13.35
C ILE A 109 -13.16 -14.50 14.85
N VAL A 110 -14.08 -14.90 15.73
CA VAL A 110 -13.88 -14.85 17.18
C VAL A 110 -12.94 -15.97 17.61
N GLY A 111 -13.23 -17.21 17.19
CA GLY A 111 -12.36 -18.35 17.46
C GLY A 111 -10.96 -18.18 16.85
N GLU A 112 -10.86 -17.61 15.65
CA GLU A 112 -9.57 -17.27 15.02
C GLU A 112 -8.77 -16.24 15.86
N LEU A 113 -9.44 -15.21 16.39
CA LEU A 113 -8.80 -14.20 17.25
C LEU A 113 -8.31 -14.81 18.58
N GLU A 114 -9.12 -15.67 19.19
CA GLU A 114 -8.77 -16.38 20.41
C GLU A 114 -7.59 -17.34 20.20
N ALA A 115 -7.58 -18.06 19.08
CA ALA A 115 -6.47 -18.94 18.72
C ALA A 115 -5.17 -18.13 18.53
N ALA A 116 -5.22 -17.00 17.81
CA ALA A 116 -4.08 -16.12 17.65
C ALA A 116 -3.56 -15.60 19.00
N HIS A 117 -4.46 -15.20 19.91
CA HIS A 117 -4.11 -14.78 21.26
C HIS A 117 -3.42 -15.90 22.05
N ALA A 118 -3.98 -17.11 22.02
CA ALA A 118 -3.42 -18.28 22.69
C ALA A 118 -2.04 -18.67 22.15
N SER A 119 -1.77 -18.39 20.87
CA SER A 119 -0.45 -18.52 20.23
C SER A 119 0.52 -17.38 20.57
N GLY A 120 0.11 -16.41 21.39
CA GLY A 120 0.96 -15.31 21.87
C GLY A 120 0.94 -14.05 20.98
N ALA A 121 0.04 -13.98 19.99
CA ALA A 121 -0.10 -12.77 19.17
C ALA A 121 -0.41 -11.55 20.03
N GLN A 122 0.11 -10.39 19.63
CA GLN A 122 -0.17 -9.10 20.25
C GLN A 122 -0.73 -8.17 19.18
N PHE A 123 -1.87 -7.53 19.45
CA PHE A 123 -2.49 -6.63 18.49
C PHE A 123 -2.71 -5.23 19.09
N ASP A 124 -2.28 -4.22 18.33
CA ASP A 124 -2.56 -2.80 18.58
C ASP A 124 -3.69 -2.29 17.68
N CYS A 125 -3.89 -2.92 16.51
CA CYS A 125 -4.93 -2.56 15.56
C CYS A 125 -5.63 -3.80 14.99
N LEU A 126 -6.96 -3.84 15.05
CA LEU A 126 -7.77 -4.93 14.50
C LEU A 126 -8.84 -4.38 13.55
N ALA A 127 -9.21 -5.16 12.54
CA ALA A 127 -10.28 -4.78 11.61
C ALA A 127 -11.23 -5.91 11.28
N VAL A 128 -12.48 -5.54 11.02
CA VAL A 128 -13.45 -6.40 10.33
C VAL A 128 -13.78 -5.80 8.96
N THR A 129 -13.60 -6.58 7.90
CA THR A 129 -13.85 -6.27 6.50
C THR A 129 -14.49 -7.46 5.77
N GLY A 130 -14.41 -7.51 4.44
CA GLY A 130 -14.86 -8.59 3.58
C GLY A 130 -15.77 -8.04 2.49
N GLY A 131 -16.92 -8.70 2.29
CA GLY A 131 -18.03 -8.11 1.56
C GLY A 131 -18.70 -6.98 2.36
N GLU A 132 -19.92 -7.19 2.86
CA GLU A 132 -20.58 -6.27 3.80
C GLU A 132 -20.66 -6.90 5.20
N PRO A 133 -19.77 -6.52 6.13
CA PRO A 133 -19.74 -7.11 7.48
C PRO A 133 -21.06 -7.00 8.24
N LEU A 134 -21.85 -5.95 8.02
CA LEU A 134 -23.12 -5.75 8.72
C LEU A 134 -24.21 -6.76 8.35
N LEU A 135 -24.02 -7.59 7.31
CA LEU A 135 -24.83 -8.80 7.09
C LEU A 135 -24.77 -9.77 8.29
N HIS A 136 -23.70 -9.66 9.10
CA HIS A 136 -23.42 -10.51 10.26
C HIS A 136 -23.19 -9.69 11.53
N ARG A 137 -24.01 -8.66 11.73
CA ARG A 137 -23.94 -7.71 12.85
C ARG A 137 -23.56 -8.36 14.20
N LYS A 138 -24.24 -9.43 14.60
CA LYS A 138 -24.00 -10.07 15.91
C LYS A 138 -22.57 -10.62 16.02
N GLN A 139 -22.04 -11.23 14.97
CA GLN A 139 -20.67 -11.74 14.96
C GLN A 139 -19.66 -10.61 14.96
N VAL A 140 -19.93 -9.50 14.26
CA VAL A 140 -19.10 -8.28 14.31
C VAL A 140 -19.03 -7.74 15.74
N GLU A 141 -20.18 -7.56 16.40
CA GLU A 141 -20.21 -7.08 17.78
C GLU A 141 -19.48 -8.03 18.75
N SER A 142 -19.66 -9.36 18.59
CA SER A 142 -18.95 -10.35 19.41
C SER A 142 -17.43 -10.29 19.21
N PHE A 143 -16.98 -10.12 17.97
CA PHE A 143 -15.56 -9.94 17.67
C PHE A 143 -14.99 -8.69 18.32
N ILE A 144 -15.69 -7.54 18.23
CA ILE A 144 -15.23 -6.28 18.82
C ILE A 144 -15.11 -6.42 20.34
N ARG A 145 -16.14 -6.95 21.02
CA ARG A 145 -16.08 -7.20 22.48
C ARG A 145 -14.88 -8.07 22.83
N ARG A 146 -14.72 -9.18 22.10
CA ARG A 146 -13.65 -10.14 22.39
C ARG A 146 -12.27 -9.54 22.15
N ALA A 147 -12.11 -8.74 21.10
CA ALA A 147 -10.88 -7.99 20.85
C ALA A 147 -10.52 -7.06 22.01
N LYS A 148 -11.49 -6.31 22.53
CA LYS A 148 -11.29 -5.41 23.67
C LYS A 148 -10.94 -6.14 24.97
N GLU A 149 -11.50 -7.33 25.18
CA GLU A 149 -11.17 -8.18 26.33
C GLU A 149 -9.75 -8.75 26.25
N LEU A 150 -9.37 -9.30 25.10
CA LEU A 150 -8.07 -9.96 24.91
C LEU A 150 -6.90 -8.96 24.82
N TYR A 151 -7.17 -7.78 24.26
CA TYR A 151 -6.15 -6.77 23.99
C TYR A 151 -6.60 -5.40 24.50
N PRO A 152 -6.41 -5.11 25.80
CA PRO A 152 -6.76 -3.81 26.38
C PRO A 152 -6.09 -2.65 25.62
N GLY A 153 -6.88 -1.70 25.12
CA GLY A 153 -6.40 -0.54 24.36
C GLY A 153 -6.24 -0.77 22.85
N VAL A 154 -6.56 -1.96 22.32
CA VAL A 154 -6.54 -2.22 20.88
C VAL A 154 -7.50 -1.30 20.13
N HIS A 155 -7.07 -0.77 18.98
CA HIS A 155 -7.90 0.04 18.08
C HIS A 155 -8.65 -0.87 17.11
N VAL A 156 -9.97 -0.99 17.24
CA VAL A 156 -10.82 -1.86 16.42
C VAL A 156 -11.59 -1.02 15.40
N ARG A 157 -11.46 -1.39 14.12
CA ARG A 157 -12.13 -0.73 13.00
C ARG A 157 -13.08 -1.63 12.22
N LEU A 158 -14.12 -1.04 11.66
CA LEU A 158 -15.12 -1.73 10.85
C LEU A 158 -15.26 -1.07 9.48
N TYR A 159 -15.10 -1.84 8.40
CA TYR A 159 -15.40 -1.39 7.04
C TYR A 159 -16.86 -1.69 6.70
N THR A 160 -17.57 -0.75 6.09
CA THR A 160 -18.96 -0.94 5.65
C THR A 160 -19.31 -0.06 4.46
N CYS A 161 -20.25 -0.50 3.63
CA CYS A 161 -20.91 0.36 2.64
C CYS A 161 -22.08 1.15 3.24
N GLY A 162 -22.46 0.84 4.48
CA GLY A 162 -23.47 1.54 5.27
C GLY A 162 -24.91 1.12 5.00
N ASP A 163 -25.19 0.25 4.03
CA ASP A 163 -26.57 -0.07 3.61
C ASP A 163 -27.45 -0.63 4.75
N LEU A 164 -26.84 -1.35 5.69
CA LEU A 164 -27.49 -2.02 6.81
C LEU A 164 -27.31 -1.28 8.14
N LEU A 165 -26.75 -0.08 8.13
CA LEU A 165 -26.55 0.70 9.35
C LEU A 165 -27.83 1.46 9.72
N ASP A 166 -28.35 1.13 10.89
CA ASP A 166 -29.42 1.86 11.58
C ASP A 166 -28.99 2.23 13.01
N GLY A 167 -29.85 2.95 13.74
CA GLY A 167 -29.55 3.42 15.09
C GLY A 167 -29.36 2.28 16.10
N ALA A 168 -30.11 1.19 15.96
CA ALA A 168 -29.95 0.02 16.83
C ALA A 168 -28.62 -0.69 16.58
N CYS A 169 -28.20 -0.80 15.31
CA CYS A 169 -26.91 -1.33 14.89
C CYS A 169 -25.77 -0.51 15.45
N LEU A 170 -25.82 0.81 15.27
CA LEU A 170 -24.78 1.70 15.76
C LEU A 170 -24.66 1.64 17.29
N ALA A 171 -25.78 1.62 18.02
CA ALA A 171 -25.77 1.50 19.47
C ALA A 171 -25.06 0.20 19.93
N GLY A 172 -25.34 -0.93 19.27
CA GLY A 172 -24.68 -2.21 19.59
C GLY A 172 -23.18 -2.20 19.28
N LEU A 173 -22.75 -1.52 18.22
CA LEU A 173 -21.33 -1.36 17.88
C LEU A 173 -20.60 -0.44 18.88
N VAL A 174 -21.25 0.64 19.33
CA VAL A 174 -20.73 1.53 20.37
C VAL A 174 -20.59 0.78 21.70
N GLU A 175 -21.63 0.04 22.10
CA GLU A 175 -21.61 -0.78 23.33
C GLU A 175 -20.52 -1.86 23.27
N ALA A 176 -20.29 -2.46 22.08
CA ALA A 176 -19.20 -3.41 21.88
C ALA A 176 -17.80 -2.78 21.98
N GLY A 177 -17.69 -1.45 21.87
CA GLY A 177 -16.43 -0.71 21.97
C GLY A 177 -15.76 -0.43 20.63
N LEU A 178 -16.50 -0.24 19.53
CA LEU A 178 -15.93 0.13 18.24
C LEU A 178 -15.24 1.52 18.31
N ASP A 179 -13.99 1.63 17.85
CA ASP A 179 -13.26 2.90 17.85
C ASP A 179 -13.41 3.67 16.54
N GLU A 180 -13.41 2.95 15.41
CA GLU A 180 -13.36 3.56 14.08
C GLU A 180 -14.29 2.86 13.08
N MET A 181 -15.18 3.63 12.46
CA MET A 181 -16.02 3.14 11.36
C MET A 181 -15.56 3.73 10.04
N ARG A 182 -15.34 2.88 9.04
CA ARG A 182 -14.91 3.25 7.69
C ARG A 182 -16.03 3.05 6.68
N PHE A 183 -16.54 4.14 6.12
CA PHE A 183 -17.56 4.11 5.08
C PHE A 183 -16.92 4.11 3.69
N SER A 184 -17.30 3.17 2.84
CA SER A 184 -16.91 3.22 1.43
C SER A 184 -17.88 4.10 0.63
N ILE A 185 -17.46 5.30 0.24
CA ILE A 185 -18.26 6.27 -0.53
C ILE A 185 -17.64 6.50 -1.90
N LYS A 186 -18.47 6.59 -2.93
CA LYS A 186 -18.04 6.68 -4.32
C LYS A 186 -18.29 8.09 -4.83
N PRO A 187 -17.52 8.59 -5.81
CA PRO A 187 -17.80 9.91 -6.40
C PRO A 187 -19.23 10.05 -6.92
N GLU A 188 -19.82 8.95 -7.43
CA GLU A 188 -21.20 8.87 -7.90
C GLU A 188 -22.24 9.13 -6.79
N ASP A 189 -21.90 8.95 -5.52
CA ASP A 189 -22.78 9.25 -4.38
C ASP A 189 -22.86 10.77 -4.08
N ALA A 190 -21.88 11.56 -4.53
CA ALA A 190 -21.73 12.97 -4.17
C ALA A 190 -22.90 13.88 -4.61
N PRO A 191 -23.48 13.76 -5.81
CA PRO A 191 -24.58 14.62 -6.26
C PRO A 191 -25.89 14.42 -5.49
N CYS A 192 -26.04 13.30 -4.77
CA CYS A 192 -27.28 12.96 -4.09
C CYS A 192 -27.27 13.52 -2.65
N ALA A 193 -27.77 14.75 -2.49
CA ALA A 193 -27.91 15.40 -1.18
C ALA A 193 -28.75 14.55 -0.20
N GLU A 194 -29.74 13.83 -0.69
CA GLU A 194 -30.63 12.99 0.11
C GLU A 194 -30.16 11.53 0.24
N ALA A 195 -28.96 11.18 -0.25
CA ALA A 195 -28.50 9.81 -0.19
C ALA A 195 -28.46 9.32 1.27
N PRO A 196 -29.16 8.21 1.61
CA PRO A 196 -29.27 7.72 2.98
C PRO A 196 -27.93 7.51 3.69
N ILE A 197 -26.86 7.28 2.92
CA ILE A 197 -25.50 7.12 3.43
C ILE A 197 -25.02 8.31 4.25
N PHE A 198 -25.33 9.55 3.86
CA PHE A 198 -24.87 10.73 4.61
C PHE A 198 -25.56 10.88 5.96
N ASN A 199 -26.85 10.54 6.04
CA ASN A 199 -27.56 10.51 7.32
C ASN A 199 -26.94 9.47 8.28
N ARG A 200 -26.53 8.32 7.73
CA ARG A 200 -25.82 7.28 8.50
C ARG A 200 -24.45 7.72 8.97
N ILE A 201 -23.72 8.48 8.14
CA ILE A 201 -22.42 9.06 8.52
C ILE A 201 -22.60 10.10 9.62
N VAL A 202 -23.58 11.01 9.51
CA VAL A 202 -23.90 11.99 10.56
C VAL A 202 -24.21 11.29 11.88
N MET A 203 -25.02 10.23 11.82
CA MET A 203 -25.36 9.42 12.98
C MET A 203 -24.10 8.76 13.58
N ALA A 204 -23.23 8.18 12.76
CA ALA A 204 -21.99 7.55 13.21
C ALA A 204 -20.99 8.57 13.82
N VAL A 205 -20.81 9.74 13.19
CA VAL A 205 -19.94 10.82 13.68
C VAL A 205 -20.39 11.30 15.06
N SER A 206 -21.70 11.30 15.32
CA SER A 206 -22.25 11.70 16.61
C SER A 206 -22.04 10.68 17.73
N ALA A 207 -21.68 9.43 17.40
CA ALA A 207 -21.66 8.32 18.36
C ALA A 207 -20.29 7.64 18.53
N LEU A 208 -19.40 7.73 17.53
CA LEU A 208 -18.11 7.02 17.51
C LEU A 208 -16.92 7.98 17.66
N PRO A 209 -15.79 7.51 18.23
CA PRO A 209 -14.58 8.32 18.34
C PRO A 209 -14.03 8.79 16.99
N SER A 210 -14.10 7.94 15.96
CA SER A 210 -13.62 8.28 14.62
C SER A 210 -14.49 7.67 13.53
N VAL A 211 -14.84 8.50 12.56
CA VAL A 211 -15.43 8.07 11.30
C VAL A 211 -14.50 8.46 10.18
N VAL A 212 -14.18 7.49 9.32
CA VAL A 212 -13.31 7.66 8.16
C VAL A 212 -14.09 7.31 6.90
N VAL A 213 -13.80 8.00 5.81
CA VAL A 213 -14.33 7.64 4.49
C VAL A 213 -13.23 7.02 3.64
N GLU A 214 -13.52 5.89 3.02
CA GLU A 214 -12.69 5.24 2.00
C GLU A 214 -13.24 5.62 0.62
N MET A 215 -12.55 6.51 -0.08
CA MET A 215 -12.98 7.02 -1.39
C MET A 215 -12.03 6.53 -2.49
N PRO A 216 -12.50 5.72 -3.46
CA PRO A 216 -11.73 5.46 -4.68
C PRO A 216 -11.62 6.75 -5.49
N VAL A 217 -10.41 7.12 -5.90
CA VAL A 217 -10.16 8.30 -6.74
C VAL A 217 -10.37 7.93 -8.20
N ILE A 218 -11.63 7.89 -8.62
CA ILE A 218 -12.04 7.50 -9.98
C ILE A 218 -11.76 8.67 -10.94
N PRO A 219 -10.85 8.52 -11.93
CA PRO A 219 -10.52 9.60 -12.85
C PRO A 219 -11.74 10.16 -13.59
N GLY A 220 -11.71 11.47 -13.84
CA GLY A 220 -12.80 12.21 -14.47
C GLY A 220 -13.89 12.69 -13.50
N ASN A 221 -13.73 12.50 -12.18
CA ASN A 221 -14.73 12.86 -11.17
C ASN A 221 -14.23 13.90 -10.16
N LEU A 222 -13.17 14.64 -10.47
CA LEU A 222 -12.51 15.57 -9.55
C LEU A 222 -13.46 16.54 -8.85
N ASP A 223 -14.38 17.17 -9.59
CA ASP A 223 -15.31 18.14 -9.00
C ASP A 223 -16.33 17.50 -8.05
N ALA A 224 -16.83 16.30 -8.39
CA ALA A 224 -17.69 15.53 -7.50
C ALA A 224 -16.94 15.12 -6.21
N MET A 225 -15.68 14.72 -6.33
CA MET A 225 -14.83 14.38 -5.18
C MET A 225 -14.53 15.62 -4.32
N ARG A 226 -14.28 16.80 -4.90
CA ARG A 226 -14.11 18.06 -4.16
C ARG A 226 -15.37 18.44 -3.37
N ALA A 227 -16.54 18.32 -4.01
CA ALA A 227 -17.83 18.55 -3.34
C ALA A 227 -18.04 17.56 -2.20
N LEU A 228 -17.64 16.30 -2.37
CA LEU A 228 -17.68 15.31 -1.30
C LEU A 228 -16.77 15.69 -0.14
N LEU A 229 -15.52 16.12 -0.39
CA LEU A 229 -14.60 16.56 0.67
C LEU A 229 -15.20 17.69 1.52
N LEU A 230 -15.79 18.72 0.88
CA LEU A 230 -16.48 19.81 1.60
C LEU A 230 -17.62 19.29 2.45
N ARG A 231 -18.42 18.37 1.91
CA ARG A 231 -19.56 17.80 2.63
C ARG A 231 -19.09 16.98 3.84
N LEU A 232 -18.09 16.14 3.67
CA LEU A 232 -17.52 15.33 4.77
C LEU A 232 -16.91 16.21 5.87
N ASP A 233 -16.21 17.28 5.48
CA ASP A 233 -15.69 18.29 6.41
C ASP A 233 -16.83 18.94 7.21
N SER A 234 -17.92 19.34 6.54
CA SER A 234 -19.08 19.96 7.20
C SER A 234 -19.82 19.04 8.18
N ILE A 235 -19.79 17.72 7.92
CA ILE A 235 -20.38 16.70 8.80
C ILE A 235 -19.49 16.49 10.04
N GLY A 236 -18.20 16.83 9.98
CA GLY A 236 -17.24 16.54 11.04
C GLY A 236 -16.63 15.13 10.95
N VAL A 237 -16.59 14.55 9.74
CA VAL A 237 -15.86 13.29 9.50
C VAL A 237 -14.39 13.50 9.85
N ARG A 238 -13.78 12.53 10.54
CA ARG A 238 -12.44 12.68 11.09
C ARG A 238 -11.37 12.63 10.01
N GLY A 239 -11.54 11.73 9.03
CA GLY A 239 -10.61 11.63 7.92
C GLY A 239 -11.22 10.98 6.67
N VAL A 240 -10.51 11.12 5.56
CA VAL A 240 -10.79 10.44 4.29
C VAL A 240 -9.50 9.84 3.75
N ASN A 241 -9.58 8.58 3.36
CA ASN A 241 -8.56 7.89 2.59
C ASN A 241 -8.92 8.01 1.11
N LEU A 242 -8.11 8.76 0.37
CA LEU A 242 -8.09 8.80 -1.08
C LEU A 242 -7.34 7.54 -1.55
N LEU A 243 -8.10 6.56 -2.02
CA LEU A 243 -7.55 5.30 -2.50
C LEU A 243 -7.21 5.43 -3.98
N GLU A 244 -5.96 5.15 -4.33
CA GLU A 244 -5.60 4.99 -5.75
C GLU A 244 -6.52 3.94 -6.38
N PHE A 245 -7.17 4.33 -7.47
CA PHE A 245 -8.14 3.53 -8.17
C PHE A 245 -7.41 2.54 -9.08
N CYS A 246 -7.75 1.26 -8.96
CA CYS A 246 -7.12 0.20 -9.74
C CYS A 246 -8.15 -0.61 -10.52
N PHE A 247 -7.74 -1.13 -11.67
CA PHE A 247 -8.45 -2.13 -12.44
C PHE A 247 -8.31 -3.50 -11.76
N PRO A 248 -9.41 -4.13 -11.28
CA PRO A 248 -9.35 -5.33 -10.45
C PRO A 248 -8.96 -6.61 -11.21
N LEU A 249 -8.57 -6.52 -12.50
CA LEU A 249 -8.35 -7.68 -13.39
C LEU A 249 -9.63 -8.50 -13.65
N CYS A 250 -10.79 -7.85 -13.51
CA CYS A 250 -12.10 -8.35 -13.91
C CYS A 250 -12.99 -7.17 -14.33
N ASN A 251 -14.13 -7.45 -14.96
CA ASN A 251 -15.10 -6.45 -15.44
C ASN A 251 -14.50 -5.45 -16.44
N GLU A 252 -13.62 -5.91 -17.33
CA GLU A 252 -12.94 -5.11 -18.34
C GLU A 252 -13.89 -4.26 -19.19
N GLY A 253 -15.09 -4.76 -19.51
CA GLY A 253 -16.09 -4.03 -20.28
C GLY A 253 -16.56 -2.73 -19.62
N GLU A 254 -16.63 -2.70 -18.27
CA GLU A 254 -16.99 -1.48 -17.53
C GLU A 254 -15.86 -0.45 -17.57
N PHE A 255 -14.61 -0.90 -17.58
CA PHE A 255 -13.44 -0.03 -17.70
C PHE A 255 -13.26 0.51 -19.13
N GLN A 256 -13.47 -0.34 -20.13
CA GLN A 256 -13.44 0.03 -21.55
C GLN A 256 -14.51 1.05 -21.89
N SER A 257 -15.77 0.80 -21.48
CA SER A 257 -16.89 1.71 -21.76
C SER A 257 -16.72 3.10 -21.11
N ARG A 258 -15.96 3.19 -20.02
CA ARG A 258 -15.59 4.46 -19.35
C ARG A 258 -14.31 5.09 -19.90
N GLY A 259 -13.62 4.43 -20.83
CA GLY A 259 -12.40 4.95 -21.45
C GLY A 259 -11.19 4.99 -20.52
N PHE A 260 -11.18 4.18 -19.46
CA PHE A 260 -10.04 4.11 -18.56
C PHE A 260 -8.80 3.51 -19.22
N LYS A 261 -7.63 3.92 -18.74
CA LYS A 261 -6.33 3.36 -19.10
C LYS A 261 -5.56 3.00 -17.84
N LEU A 262 -4.70 2.00 -17.93
CA LEU A 262 -3.80 1.62 -16.84
C LEU A 262 -2.59 2.56 -16.80
N ARG A 263 -2.10 2.84 -15.59
CA ARG A 263 -0.91 3.66 -15.37
C ARG A 263 0.33 2.97 -15.92
N LYS A 264 1.17 3.70 -16.64
CA LYS A 264 2.49 3.22 -17.09
C LYS A 264 3.42 3.11 -15.87
N ARG A 265 4.16 2.00 -15.75
CA ARG A 265 4.96 1.67 -14.55
C ARG A 265 4.12 1.74 -13.26
N PRO A 266 3.10 0.86 -13.16
CA PRO A 266 2.09 0.95 -12.10
C PRO A 266 2.68 0.84 -10.69
N PHE A 267 3.77 0.08 -10.52
CA PHE A 267 4.41 -0.14 -9.22
C PHE A 267 5.86 0.36 -9.22
N ASN A 268 6.38 0.68 -8.03
CA ASN A 268 7.77 1.08 -7.83
C ASN A 268 8.74 -0.04 -8.27
N TYR A 269 8.39 -1.29 -7.96
CA TYR A 269 9.01 -2.51 -8.47
C TYR A 269 7.89 -3.49 -8.83
N LEU A 270 8.04 -4.24 -9.92
CA LEU A 270 7.14 -5.35 -10.20
C LEU A 270 7.48 -6.52 -9.27
N TYR A 271 6.52 -6.90 -8.45
CA TYR A 271 6.66 -7.97 -7.49
C TYR A 271 5.31 -8.65 -7.25
N ASP A 272 5.36 -9.86 -6.71
CA ASP A 272 4.18 -10.64 -6.36
C ASP A 272 3.63 -10.18 -5.00
N TYR A 273 2.89 -9.07 -5.04
CA TYR A 273 2.37 -8.44 -3.83
C TYR A 273 1.12 -9.17 -3.29
N TRP A 274 1.06 -9.42 -1.98
CA TRP A 274 -0.06 -10.04 -1.26
C TRP A 274 -1.34 -9.21 -1.30
N TYR A 275 -1.24 -7.90 -1.51
CA TYR A 275 -2.41 -7.07 -1.63
C TYR A 275 -3.14 -7.41 -2.92
N GLY A 276 -4.31 -8.06 -2.82
CA GLY A 276 -5.18 -8.42 -3.94
C GLY A 276 -5.81 -7.24 -4.69
N GLY A 277 -5.27 -6.03 -4.51
CA GLY A 277 -5.59 -4.89 -5.35
C GLY A 277 -5.12 -5.10 -6.77
N GLY A 278 -5.82 -4.48 -7.70
CA GLY A 278 -5.50 -4.60 -9.11
C GLY A 278 -4.44 -3.61 -9.60
N VAL A 279 -4.46 -3.30 -10.89
CA VAL A 279 -3.47 -2.43 -11.55
C VAL A 279 -3.92 -0.96 -11.52
N PRO A 280 -3.12 -0.01 -10.99
CA PRO A 280 -3.45 1.40 -10.95
C PRO A 280 -3.96 1.97 -12.29
N VAL A 281 -5.01 2.78 -12.22
CA VAL A 281 -5.61 3.47 -13.37
C VAL A 281 -4.95 4.85 -13.53
N ALA A 282 -4.57 5.16 -14.76
CA ALA A 282 -3.99 6.44 -15.14
C ALA A 282 -4.92 7.61 -14.77
N GLY A 283 -4.34 8.71 -14.27
CA GLY A 283 -5.08 9.89 -13.80
C GLY A 283 -5.56 9.82 -12.35
N SER A 284 -5.62 8.64 -11.74
CA SER A 284 -6.09 8.50 -10.35
C SER A 284 -5.15 9.20 -9.37
N GLU A 285 -3.84 8.99 -9.51
CA GLU A 285 -2.83 9.66 -8.69
C GLU A 285 -2.87 11.19 -8.87
N SER A 286 -2.94 11.69 -10.11
CA SER A 286 -2.96 13.14 -10.35
C SER A 286 -4.19 13.80 -9.73
N GLU A 287 -5.35 13.14 -9.78
CA GLU A 287 -6.57 13.65 -9.13
C GLU A 287 -6.48 13.55 -7.61
N ALA A 288 -5.85 12.51 -7.05
CA ALA A 288 -5.63 12.40 -5.62
C ALA A 288 -4.73 13.53 -5.10
N LEU A 289 -3.67 13.86 -5.84
CA LEU A 289 -2.78 14.98 -5.55
C LEU A 289 -3.51 16.34 -5.69
N ALA A 290 -4.39 16.48 -6.68
CA ALA A 290 -5.23 17.67 -6.83
C ALA A 290 -6.24 17.82 -5.67
N LEU A 291 -6.76 16.71 -5.14
CA LEU A 291 -7.65 16.71 -3.97
C LEU A 291 -6.90 17.08 -2.68
N LEU A 292 -5.65 16.63 -2.50
CA LEU A 292 -4.79 17.09 -1.40
C LEU A 292 -4.54 18.60 -1.48
N SER A 293 -4.23 19.10 -2.68
CA SER A 293 -4.04 20.53 -2.93
C SER A 293 -5.30 21.32 -2.60
N TYR A 294 -6.44 20.88 -3.10
CA TYR A 294 -7.75 21.46 -2.82
C TYR A 294 -8.08 21.49 -1.32
N ALA A 295 -7.80 20.40 -0.60
CA ALA A 295 -8.02 20.33 0.84
C ALA A 295 -7.17 21.34 1.62
N SER A 296 -5.95 21.61 1.14
CA SER A 296 -5.07 22.63 1.69
C SER A 296 -5.57 24.05 1.40
N GLU A 297 -5.89 24.34 0.13
CA GLU A 297 -6.40 25.64 -0.35
C GLU A 297 -7.73 26.02 0.33
N SER A 298 -8.62 25.03 0.49
CA SER A 298 -9.93 25.20 1.14
C SER A 298 -9.83 25.16 2.67
N GLN A 299 -8.62 24.97 3.22
CA GLN A 299 -8.34 24.88 4.65
C GLN A 299 -9.24 23.89 5.40
N LEU A 300 -9.49 22.73 4.80
CA LEU A 300 -10.35 21.71 5.40
C LEU A 300 -9.77 21.25 6.75
N LYS A 301 -10.67 20.98 7.71
CA LYS A 301 -10.34 20.37 9.00
C LYS A 301 -10.27 18.84 8.90
N LEU A 302 -11.00 18.27 7.94
CA LEU A 302 -10.96 16.86 7.55
C LEU A 302 -9.52 16.41 7.33
N GLY A 303 -9.12 15.31 7.98
CA GLY A 303 -7.86 14.64 7.64
C GLY A 303 -7.94 14.05 6.24
N VAL A 304 -6.98 14.35 5.36
CA VAL A 304 -6.96 13.81 3.99
C VAL A 304 -5.69 13.01 3.80
N HIS A 305 -5.83 11.73 3.47
CA HIS A 305 -4.73 10.80 3.28
C HIS A 305 -4.82 10.15 1.90
N TYR A 306 -3.84 10.40 1.03
CA TYR A 306 -3.63 9.64 -0.19
C TYR A 306 -2.83 8.37 0.10
N CYS A 307 -3.48 7.24 -0.15
CA CYS A 307 -2.94 5.89 0.03
C CYS A 307 -2.70 5.28 -1.35
N SER A 308 -1.49 5.45 -1.87
CA SER A 308 -1.07 4.84 -3.13
C SER A 308 -0.96 3.32 -3.01
N SER A 309 -0.93 2.64 -4.15
CA SER A 309 -0.70 1.20 -4.23
C SER A 309 0.71 0.85 -3.74
N ASP A 310 1.70 1.73 -3.95
CA ASP A 310 3.04 1.56 -3.39
C ASP A 310 2.99 1.50 -1.85
N ASN A 311 2.22 2.38 -1.20
CA ASN A 311 2.06 2.38 0.26
C ASN A 311 1.36 1.12 0.79
N LYS A 312 0.39 0.59 0.04
CA LYS A 312 -0.31 -0.65 0.44
C LYS A 312 0.61 -1.88 0.40
N ASN A 313 1.66 -1.82 -0.42
CA ASN A 313 2.57 -2.93 -0.63
C ASN A 313 3.74 -2.97 0.37
N THR A 314 4.03 -1.89 1.09
CA THR A 314 5.20 -1.82 1.97
C THR A 314 5.11 -2.76 3.16
N GLY A 315 3.90 -3.05 3.65
CA GLY A 315 3.69 -3.93 4.80
C GLY A 315 4.25 -5.33 4.54
N GLN A 316 4.02 -5.88 3.34
CA GLN A 316 4.61 -7.15 2.93
C GLN A 316 6.13 -7.09 2.88
N ILE A 317 6.68 -6.04 2.23
CA ILE A 317 8.14 -5.89 2.09
C ILE A 317 8.81 -5.82 3.48
N TYR A 318 8.22 -5.07 4.42
CA TYR A 318 8.67 -5.05 5.80
C TYR A 318 8.61 -6.44 6.43
N GLN A 319 7.48 -7.14 6.35
CA GLN A 319 7.33 -8.48 6.94
C GLN A 319 8.35 -9.48 6.41
N GLN A 320 8.68 -9.40 5.12
CA GLN A 320 9.67 -10.25 4.48
C GLN A 320 11.10 -9.91 4.91
N ASN A 321 11.42 -8.62 5.08
CA ASN A 321 12.77 -8.18 5.38
C ASN A 321 13.07 -8.02 6.87
N LYS A 322 12.08 -8.02 7.77
CA LYS A 322 12.31 -7.79 9.21
C LYS A 322 13.25 -8.81 9.85
N VAL A 323 13.32 -10.04 9.31
CA VAL A 323 14.28 -11.05 9.76
C VAL A 323 15.73 -10.57 9.65
N PHE A 324 16.04 -9.73 8.66
CA PHE A 324 17.36 -9.09 8.52
C PHE A 324 17.69 -8.15 9.69
N LEU A 325 16.68 -7.56 10.32
CA LEU A 325 16.85 -6.64 11.46
C LEU A 325 16.85 -7.37 12.81
N GLU A 326 16.26 -8.57 12.87
CA GLU A 326 16.04 -9.34 14.09
C GLU A 326 17.07 -10.47 14.29
N ASP A 327 17.62 -11.01 13.20
CA ASP A 327 18.64 -12.07 13.23
C ASP A 327 20.03 -11.51 12.85
N GLY A 328 20.85 -11.25 13.86
CA GLY A 328 22.21 -10.74 13.66
C GLY A 328 23.13 -11.68 12.88
N ALA A 329 22.88 -13.00 12.90
CA ALA A 329 23.67 -13.93 12.08
C ALA A 329 23.32 -13.79 10.59
N LEU A 330 22.06 -13.47 10.29
CA LEU A 330 21.62 -13.17 8.93
C LEU A 330 22.19 -11.82 8.47
N GLU A 331 22.14 -10.79 9.32
CA GLU A 331 22.77 -9.50 9.03
C GLU A 331 24.28 -9.66 8.71
N ASP A 332 24.99 -10.42 9.55
CA ASP A 332 26.42 -10.74 9.38
C ASP A 332 26.71 -11.57 8.11
N ALA A 333 25.74 -12.36 7.63
CA ALA A 333 25.86 -13.13 6.40
C ALA A 333 25.68 -12.27 5.13
N TYR A 334 25.00 -11.14 5.24
CA TYR A 334 24.76 -10.19 4.13
C TYR A 334 25.30 -8.77 4.42
N PRO A 335 26.57 -8.60 4.80
CA PRO A 335 27.11 -7.34 5.33
C PRO A 335 27.28 -6.24 4.27
N TRP A 336 26.95 -6.52 3.01
CA TRP A 336 26.92 -5.54 1.93
C TRP A 336 25.54 -4.91 1.70
N LEU A 337 24.49 -5.43 2.36
CA LEU A 337 23.14 -4.89 2.30
C LEU A 337 22.91 -3.85 3.40
N SER A 338 21.94 -2.97 3.18
CA SER A 338 21.43 -2.04 4.19
C SER A 338 19.92 -1.95 4.06
N PHE A 339 19.21 -1.95 5.18
CA PHE A 339 17.76 -1.76 5.20
C PHE A 339 17.42 -0.29 4.96
N ASP A 340 16.53 -0.02 4.02
CA ASP A 340 16.02 1.31 3.73
C ASP A 340 14.69 1.53 4.47
N GLU A 341 14.66 2.50 5.38
CA GLU A 341 13.48 2.77 6.21
C GLU A 341 12.32 3.43 5.44
N ASP A 342 12.57 3.98 4.25
CA ASP A 342 11.53 4.63 3.45
C ASP A 342 10.68 3.60 2.69
N ASP A 343 11.30 2.61 2.06
CA ASP A 343 10.59 1.59 1.26
C ASP A 343 10.68 0.15 1.79
N ASN A 344 11.37 -0.05 2.91
CA ASN A 344 11.62 -1.33 3.60
C ASN A 344 12.43 -2.35 2.78
N LEU A 345 13.03 -1.94 1.64
CA LEU A 345 13.86 -2.82 0.81
C LEU A 345 15.29 -2.90 1.35
N LEU A 346 15.97 -3.99 1.00
CA LEU A 346 17.40 -4.17 1.26
C LEU A 346 18.20 -3.68 0.06
N LYS A 347 19.09 -2.71 0.29
CA LYS A 347 19.80 -1.99 -0.77
C LYS A 347 21.31 -2.17 -0.71
N CYS A 348 21.93 -2.19 -1.87
CA CYS A 348 23.39 -2.17 -2.02
C CYS A 348 23.81 -1.51 -3.33
N ILE A 349 25.10 -1.20 -3.46
CA ILE A 349 25.69 -0.71 -4.71
C ILE A 349 26.17 -1.90 -5.52
N LYS A 350 25.87 -1.93 -6.82
CA LYS A 350 26.44 -2.90 -7.76
C LYS A 350 27.25 -2.26 -8.88
N ALA A 351 28.30 -2.95 -9.28
CA ALA A 351 29.01 -2.77 -10.55
C ALA A 351 29.04 -4.12 -11.31
N PHE A 352 29.15 -4.07 -12.63
CA PHE A 352 28.99 -5.22 -13.53
C PHE A 352 30.16 -5.34 -14.52
N GLY A 353 30.33 -6.53 -15.10
CA GLY A 353 31.31 -6.80 -16.15
C GLY A 353 32.76 -6.75 -15.66
N GLU A 354 33.68 -6.38 -16.56
CA GLU A 354 35.12 -6.30 -16.25
C GLU A 354 35.41 -5.27 -15.14
N GLU A 355 34.63 -4.20 -15.08
CA GLU A 355 34.68 -3.15 -14.07
C GLU A 355 34.42 -3.71 -12.65
N ALA A 356 33.57 -4.72 -12.52
CA ALA A 356 33.26 -5.35 -11.24
C ALA A 356 34.49 -6.03 -10.61
N ALA A 357 35.40 -6.59 -11.42
CA ALA A 357 36.61 -7.23 -10.90
C ALA A 357 37.58 -6.19 -10.27
N ALA A 358 37.69 -5.01 -10.88
CA ALA A 358 38.49 -3.91 -10.32
C ALA A 358 37.90 -3.40 -9.00
N VAL A 359 36.57 -3.24 -8.95
CA VAL A 359 35.86 -2.84 -7.73
C VAL A 359 35.97 -3.90 -6.63
N ARG A 360 35.92 -5.19 -6.97
CA ARG A 360 36.17 -6.30 -6.03
C ARG A 360 37.58 -6.21 -5.44
N GLY A 361 38.61 -6.04 -6.26
CA GLY A 361 39.99 -5.90 -5.79
C GLY A 361 40.15 -4.69 -4.86
N TRP A 362 39.51 -3.58 -5.19
CA TRP A 362 39.46 -2.39 -4.34
C TRP A 362 38.75 -2.65 -3.00
N ALA A 363 37.62 -3.36 -2.99
CA ALA A 363 36.90 -3.71 -1.78
C ALA A 363 37.74 -4.63 -0.87
N GLN A 364 38.44 -5.61 -1.45
CA GLN A 364 39.37 -6.49 -0.73
C GLN A 364 40.52 -5.72 -0.07
N LEU A 365 41.18 -4.80 -0.81
CA LEU A 365 42.26 -3.98 -0.27
C LEU A 365 41.81 -3.10 0.90
N ARG A 366 40.56 -2.65 0.86
CA ARG A 366 39.95 -1.84 1.92
C ARG A 366 39.27 -2.63 3.03
N ARG A 367 39.27 -3.97 2.94
CA ARG A 367 38.54 -4.87 3.86
C ARG A 367 37.07 -4.50 3.99
N LEU A 368 36.46 -4.05 2.89
CA LEU A 368 35.03 -3.79 2.83
C LEU A 368 34.27 -5.10 2.65
N ALA A 369 33.09 -5.19 3.27
CA ALA A 369 32.13 -6.23 2.96
C ALA A 369 31.75 -6.16 1.47
N PHE A 370 31.65 -7.31 0.81
CA PHE A 370 31.15 -7.39 -0.56
C PHE A 370 30.60 -8.78 -0.86
N ASN A 371 29.74 -8.86 -1.87
CA ASN A 371 29.36 -10.11 -2.52
C ASN A 371 29.83 -10.12 -3.96
N TRP A 372 30.40 -11.24 -4.39
CA TRP A 372 30.79 -11.45 -5.78
C TRP A 372 29.90 -12.52 -6.39
N ASN A 373 29.22 -12.18 -7.49
CA ASN A 373 28.49 -13.14 -8.30
C ASN A 373 29.32 -13.44 -9.56
N GLY A 374 29.72 -14.71 -9.72
CA GLY A 374 30.51 -15.16 -10.88
C GLY A 374 29.66 -15.48 -12.11
N ASP A 375 28.41 -15.93 -11.90
CA ASP A 375 27.48 -16.31 -12.97
C ASP A 375 27.00 -15.07 -13.73
N VAL A 376 26.75 -14.00 -13.00
CA VAL A 376 26.57 -12.65 -13.53
C VAL A 376 27.72 -11.80 -12.97
N PRO A 377 28.83 -11.62 -13.72
CA PRO A 377 30.03 -10.93 -13.23
C PRO A 377 29.69 -9.57 -12.63
N SER A 378 29.54 -9.53 -11.32
CA SER A 378 29.07 -8.37 -10.58
C SER A 378 29.56 -8.41 -9.15
N VAL A 379 29.73 -7.21 -8.58
CA VAL A 379 30.10 -7.04 -7.18
C VAL A 379 29.09 -6.14 -6.51
N ALA A 380 28.58 -6.58 -5.35
CA ALA A 380 27.73 -5.80 -4.47
C ALA A 380 28.55 -5.29 -3.28
N ILE A 381 28.43 -4.02 -2.93
CA ILE A 381 29.11 -3.38 -1.80
C ILE A 381 28.13 -2.48 -1.01
N PRO A 382 28.41 -2.17 0.27
CA PRO A 382 27.57 -1.29 1.08
C PRO A 382 27.29 0.07 0.44
N LEU A 383 26.06 0.59 0.60
CA LEU A 383 25.67 1.94 0.17
C LEU A 383 26.58 3.04 0.75
N THR A 384 27.06 2.86 1.97
CA THR A 384 28.00 3.78 2.65
C THR A 384 29.33 3.95 1.91
N SER A 385 29.66 3.04 1.00
CA SER A 385 30.90 3.08 0.20
C SER A 385 30.80 3.91 -1.08
N LEU A 386 29.62 4.45 -1.43
CA LEU A 386 29.35 5.09 -2.73
C LEU A 386 30.34 6.21 -3.08
N LYS A 387 30.55 7.15 -2.15
CA LYS A 387 31.46 8.27 -2.37
C LYS A 387 32.90 7.80 -2.58
N SER A 388 33.34 6.82 -1.80
CA SER A 388 34.69 6.28 -1.87
C SER A 388 34.94 5.50 -3.16
N VAL A 389 33.99 4.67 -3.59
CA VAL A 389 34.13 3.85 -4.79
C VAL A 389 34.06 4.72 -6.05
N ARG A 390 33.22 5.76 -6.08
CA ARG A 390 33.17 6.75 -7.17
C ARG A 390 34.47 7.54 -7.28
N GLY A 391 35.07 7.92 -6.16
CA GLY A 391 36.37 8.59 -6.17
C GLY A 391 37.49 7.72 -6.73
N ALA A 392 37.48 6.42 -6.44
CA ALA A 392 38.45 5.47 -6.98
C ALA A 392 38.19 5.12 -8.46
N PHE A 393 36.92 5.09 -8.86
CA PHE A 393 36.49 4.67 -10.19
C PHE A 393 35.46 5.63 -10.80
N PRO A 394 35.88 6.86 -11.17
CA PRO A 394 34.94 7.88 -11.64
C PRO A 394 34.27 7.56 -12.99
N LYS A 395 34.81 6.59 -13.73
CA LYS A 395 34.28 6.15 -15.03
C LYS A 395 33.36 4.94 -14.94
N ILE A 396 33.37 4.21 -13.82
CA ILE A 396 32.53 3.03 -13.62
C ILE A 396 31.11 3.46 -13.31
N ARG A 397 30.14 2.81 -13.94
CA ARG A 397 28.72 3.05 -13.64
C ARG A 397 28.28 2.17 -12.49
N PHE A 398 27.99 2.82 -11.37
CA PHE A 398 27.38 2.19 -10.21
C PHE A 398 25.86 2.32 -10.26
N VAL A 399 25.18 1.26 -9.82
CA VAL A 399 23.72 1.23 -9.64
C VAL A 399 23.38 0.83 -8.22
N GLU A 400 22.21 1.24 -7.77
CA GLU A 400 21.57 0.71 -6.58
C GLU A 400 20.81 -0.56 -6.97
N SER A 401 20.93 -1.59 -6.15
CA SER A 401 20.14 -2.81 -6.23
C SER A 401 19.17 -2.83 -5.07
N ALA A 402 17.90 -3.11 -5.34
CA ALA A 402 16.86 -3.25 -4.33
C ALA A 402 16.42 -4.71 -4.23
N ASN A 403 16.35 -5.21 -3.00
CA ASN A 403 16.20 -6.63 -2.72
C ASN A 403 15.17 -6.88 -1.62
N VAL A 404 14.62 -8.09 -1.63
CA VAL A 404 13.69 -8.60 -0.61
C VAL A 404 14.01 -10.06 -0.31
N PHE A 405 13.81 -10.50 0.93
CA PHE A 405 13.86 -11.92 1.26
C PHE A 405 12.56 -12.64 0.88
N GLU A 406 12.70 -13.85 0.35
CA GLU A 406 11.60 -14.76 0.10
C GLU A 406 11.83 -16.05 0.87
N GLU A 407 10.78 -16.57 1.50
CA GLU A 407 10.80 -17.92 2.05
C GLU A 407 10.32 -18.90 0.98
N ARG A 408 11.15 -19.88 0.65
CA ARG A 408 10.79 -20.97 -0.28
C ARG A 408 11.19 -22.29 0.36
N HIS A 409 10.22 -23.17 0.58
CA HIS A 409 10.45 -24.48 1.20
C HIS A 409 11.19 -24.42 2.55
N GLY A 410 10.97 -23.36 3.35
CA GLY A 410 11.60 -23.16 4.66
C GLY A 410 13.00 -22.55 4.62
N GLU A 411 13.49 -22.16 3.45
CA GLU A 411 14.78 -21.48 3.28
C GLU A 411 14.57 -20.03 2.81
N LEU A 412 15.43 -19.13 3.29
CA LEU A 412 15.43 -17.72 2.90
C LEU A 412 16.30 -17.50 1.66
N TYR A 413 15.71 -16.83 0.67
CA TYR A 413 16.35 -16.47 -0.59
C TYR A 413 16.33 -14.95 -0.77
N LEU A 414 17.48 -14.37 -1.07
CA LEU A 414 17.54 -12.95 -1.43
C LEU A 414 17.12 -12.78 -2.90
N ARG A 415 16.00 -12.10 -3.13
CA ARG A 415 15.50 -11.75 -4.46
C ARG A 415 15.84 -10.29 -4.78
N GLU A 416 16.54 -10.08 -5.89
CA GLU A 416 16.69 -8.73 -6.46
C GLU A 416 15.44 -8.36 -7.26
N LEU A 417 14.83 -7.23 -6.92
CA LEU A 417 13.60 -6.72 -7.55
C LEU A 417 13.89 -5.76 -8.71
N GLY A 418 15.03 -5.10 -8.68
CA GLY A 418 15.45 -4.19 -9.73
C GLY A 418 16.72 -3.43 -9.40
N ILE A 419 17.25 -2.75 -10.42
CA ILE A 419 18.40 -1.86 -10.29
C ILE A 419 18.07 -0.45 -10.75
N ARG A 420 18.62 0.55 -10.07
CA ARG A 420 18.43 1.97 -10.38
C ARG A 420 19.75 2.69 -10.53
N ASN A 421 19.77 3.71 -11.38
CA ASN A 421 20.95 4.56 -11.46
C ASN A 421 21.06 5.39 -10.20
N LEU A 422 22.19 5.26 -9.51
CA LEU A 422 22.54 6.21 -8.47
C LEU A 422 22.90 7.52 -9.18
N ALA A 423 22.16 8.59 -8.89
CA ALA A 423 22.42 9.90 -9.47
C ALA A 423 23.90 10.27 -9.29
N ALA A 424 24.53 10.82 -10.33
CA ALA A 424 25.87 11.39 -10.18
C ALA A 424 25.74 12.54 -9.17
N GLU A 425 26.53 12.53 -8.09
CA GLU A 425 26.61 13.70 -7.21
C GLU A 425 27.06 14.88 -8.07
N GLY A 426 26.19 15.89 -8.21
CA GLY A 426 26.36 16.93 -9.22
C GLY A 426 25.54 18.19 -8.91
N HIS A 427 26.04 18.96 -7.95
CA HIS A 427 25.75 20.35 -7.62
C HIS A 427 24.38 20.62 -6.98
N SER A 428 24.43 20.77 -5.64
CA SER A 428 23.48 21.49 -4.80
C SER A 428 22.97 22.78 -5.43
#